data_AF-A0A3M2DYI9-F1
#
_entry.id   AF-A0A3M2DYI9-F1
#
_cell.length_a   1.000
_cell.length_b   1.000
_cell.length_c   1.000
_cell.angle_alpha   90.00
_cell.angle_beta   90.00
_cell.angle_gamma   90.00
#
_symmetry.space_group_name_H-M   'P 1'
#
loop_
_entity.id
_entity.type
_entity.pdbx_description
1 polymer ?
#
loop_
_entity_poly.entity_id
_entity_poly.type
_entity_poly.pdbx_seq_one_letter_code
_entity_poly.pdbx_strand_id
1 'polypeptide(L)'
;MTSSRSAWSPRRLAPLVWTAAFAAAALACGGGDDDDDTTRIDAAPRPDARAPDAAPAPDAGTAVIPEELPDPLPNGPVDVTAVTYNVAFTQLIKYAPERMPLVVEAIRGLDADLVCMQEVFLQYTSPAQIAAMVEDVFPYSYWSWTGVTPFNNGILMLSKHPLYRGRELFFDGDGQGVDRIALAVDVVTDTSYFHWLCTHFEAFDINITKGEAEKVEA
;
A
#
# COMPACT_ATOMS: atom_id res chain seq x y z
N MET A 1 3.22 50.07 -13.33
CA MET A 1 3.60 48.69 -13.73
C MET A 1 2.47 47.77 -13.30
N THR A 2 1.55 47.48 -14.22
CA THR A 2 0.36 46.64 -13.97
C THR A 2 0.69 45.19 -14.32
N SER A 3 0.75 44.35 -13.29
CA SER A 3 0.96 42.91 -13.41
C SER A 3 -0.33 42.24 -13.88
N SER A 4 -0.34 41.72 -15.11
CA SER A 4 -1.44 40.91 -15.64
C SER A 4 -1.30 39.48 -15.11
N ARG A 5 -2.17 39.07 -14.19
CA ARG A 5 -2.31 37.66 -13.82
C ARG A 5 -3.09 36.93 -14.92
N SER A 6 -2.42 35.98 -15.56
CA SER A 6 -3.02 35.03 -16.51
C SER A 6 -4.03 34.16 -15.79
N ALA A 7 -5.31 34.27 -16.16
CA ALA A 7 -6.36 33.40 -15.67
C ALA A 7 -6.14 31.97 -16.21
N TRP A 8 -5.96 31.02 -15.31
CA TRP A 8 -5.96 29.60 -15.63
C TRP A 8 -7.40 29.18 -15.93
N SER A 9 -7.66 28.75 -17.17
CA SER A 9 -8.96 28.25 -17.61
C SER A 9 -8.96 26.73 -17.50
N PRO A 10 -9.81 26.13 -16.64
CA PRO A 10 -9.94 24.68 -16.61
C PRO A 10 -10.63 24.25 -17.91
N ARG A 11 -9.88 23.56 -18.77
CA ARG A 11 -10.47 22.87 -19.92
C ARG A 11 -11.45 21.83 -19.37
N ARG A 12 -12.74 22.05 -19.61
CA ARG A 12 -13.78 21.02 -19.44
C ARG A 12 -13.47 19.90 -20.43
N LEU A 13 -12.83 18.84 -19.95
CA LEU A 13 -12.79 17.58 -20.68
C LEU A 13 -14.20 17.00 -20.65
N ALA A 14 -14.77 16.74 -21.83
CA ALA A 14 -16.02 16.03 -21.96
C ALA A 14 -15.87 14.62 -21.34
N PRO A 15 -16.90 14.07 -20.69
CA PRO A 15 -16.83 12.72 -20.15
C PRO A 15 -16.72 11.73 -21.32
N LEU A 16 -15.52 11.19 -21.51
CA LEU A 16 -15.32 9.96 -22.28
C LEU A 16 -15.92 8.84 -21.45
N VAL A 17 -17.13 8.42 -21.80
CA VAL A 17 -17.78 7.23 -21.25
C VAL A 17 -16.96 6.02 -21.68
N TRP A 18 -15.99 5.63 -20.85
CA TRP A 18 -15.34 4.33 -20.94
C TRP A 18 -16.29 3.30 -20.35
N THR A 19 -16.99 2.56 -21.21
CA THR A 19 -17.63 1.31 -20.81
C THR A 19 -16.54 0.25 -20.70
N ALA A 20 -15.73 0.33 -19.65
CA ALA A 20 -14.85 -0.77 -19.29
C ALA A 20 -15.73 -1.87 -18.69
N ALA A 21 -16.00 -2.90 -19.49
CA ALA A 21 -16.55 -4.15 -18.99
C ALA A 21 -15.49 -4.79 -18.08
N PHE A 22 -15.53 -4.48 -16.78
CA PHE A 22 -14.84 -5.26 -15.78
C PHE A 22 -15.52 -6.62 -15.71
N ALA A 23 -14.91 -7.61 -16.38
CA ALA A 23 -15.15 -9.00 -16.04
C ALA A 23 -14.69 -9.19 -14.59
N ALA A 24 -15.65 -9.26 -13.67
CA ALA A 24 -15.41 -9.77 -12.34
C ALA A 24 -14.88 -11.20 -12.50
N ALA A 25 -13.57 -11.38 -12.37
CA ALA A 25 -12.98 -12.68 -12.10
C ALA A 25 -13.40 -13.06 -10.68
N ALA A 26 -14.63 -13.58 -10.55
CA ALA A 26 -15.00 -14.40 -9.42
C ALA A 26 -14.06 -15.60 -9.48
N LEU A 27 -13.01 -15.56 -8.66
CA LEU A 27 -12.21 -16.74 -8.36
C LEU A 27 -13.17 -17.72 -7.68
N ALA A 28 -13.67 -18.68 -8.45
CA ALA A 28 -14.38 -19.82 -7.91
C ALA A 28 -13.41 -20.54 -6.97
N CYS A 29 -13.67 -20.44 -5.67
CA CYS A 29 -13.20 -21.41 -4.69
C CYS A 29 -13.89 -22.75 -5.03
N GLY A 30 -13.44 -23.40 -6.10
CA GLY A 30 -13.78 -24.78 -6.40
C GLY A 30 -13.08 -25.66 -5.38
N GLY A 31 -13.85 -26.20 -4.44
CA GLY A 31 -13.43 -27.33 -3.62
C GLY A 31 -13.10 -28.50 -4.54
N GLY A 32 -11.83 -28.85 -4.59
CA GLY A 32 -11.37 -30.15 -5.04
C GLY A 32 -11.08 -30.97 -3.80
N ASP A 33 -11.94 -31.96 -3.56
CA ASP A 33 -11.76 -33.00 -2.55
C ASP A 33 -10.49 -33.81 -2.84
N ASP A 34 -9.84 -34.21 -1.74
CA ASP A 34 -9.01 -35.40 -1.56
C ASP A 34 -7.88 -35.69 -2.57
N ASP A 35 -6.68 -35.17 -2.26
CA ASP A 35 -5.46 -35.96 -2.44
C ASP A 35 -4.49 -35.70 -1.27
N ASP A 36 -4.55 -36.62 -0.32
CA ASP A 36 -3.77 -36.75 0.89
C ASP A 36 -2.35 -37.25 0.54
N ASP A 37 -1.52 -36.38 -0.03
CA ASP A 37 -0.07 -36.57 -0.08
C ASP A 37 0.68 -35.29 0.31
N THR A 38 0.47 -34.88 1.57
CA THR A 38 1.28 -33.84 2.22
C THR A 38 2.59 -34.40 2.79
N THR A 39 2.93 -35.66 2.50
CA THR A 39 4.21 -36.20 2.90
C THR A 39 5.27 -35.86 1.87
N ARG A 40 6.04 -34.80 2.22
CA ARG A 40 7.40 -34.52 1.73
C ARG A 40 7.47 -33.48 0.60
N ILE A 41 7.31 -32.21 0.97
CA ILE A 41 8.06 -31.14 0.29
C ILE A 41 9.54 -31.39 0.62
N ASP A 42 10.22 -32.16 -0.23
CA ASP A 42 11.68 -32.16 -0.27
C ASP A 42 12.09 -30.74 -0.68
N ALA A 43 12.23 -29.87 0.32
CA ALA A 43 12.88 -28.59 0.20
C ALA A 43 14.34 -28.90 -0.14
N ALA A 44 14.63 -28.97 -1.44
CA ALA A 44 15.99 -28.90 -1.93
C ALA A 44 16.65 -27.69 -1.23
N PRO A 45 17.84 -27.84 -0.64
CA PRO A 45 18.53 -26.70 -0.04
C PRO A 45 18.71 -25.67 -1.14
N ARG A 46 18.01 -24.53 -1.01
CA ARG A 46 18.21 -23.41 -1.92
C ARG A 46 19.61 -22.89 -1.65
N PRO A 47 20.51 -22.87 -2.66
CA PRO A 47 21.77 -22.16 -2.52
C PRO A 47 21.39 -20.69 -2.30
N ASP A 48 21.63 -20.22 -1.09
CA ASP A 48 22.06 -18.86 -0.79
C ASP A 48 21.29 -17.80 -1.58
N ALA A 49 19.98 -17.69 -1.38
CA ALA A 49 19.17 -16.59 -1.90
C ALA A 49 19.44 -15.28 -1.15
N ARG A 50 20.71 -15.01 -0.84
CA ARG A 50 21.15 -13.66 -0.52
C ARG A 50 21.36 -12.98 -1.86
N ALA A 51 20.54 -11.97 -2.16
CA ALA A 51 20.74 -11.14 -3.33
C ALA A 51 22.21 -10.68 -3.36
N PRO A 52 22.96 -10.91 -4.46
CA PRO A 52 24.34 -10.44 -4.56
C PRO A 52 24.31 -8.92 -4.48
N ASP A 53 24.95 -8.38 -3.43
CA ASP A 53 25.24 -6.96 -3.23
C ASP A 53 24.17 -6.01 -3.76
N ALA A 54 22.97 -6.08 -3.16
CA ALA A 54 21.98 -5.03 -3.36
C ALA A 54 22.66 -3.70 -3.02
N ALA A 55 22.82 -2.85 -4.05
CA ALA A 55 23.27 -1.49 -3.88
C ALA A 55 22.51 -0.88 -2.69
N PRO A 56 23.15 -0.04 -1.85
CA PRO A 56 22.45 0.61 -0.75
C PRO A 56 21.15 1.19 -1.32
N ALA A 57 20.03 0.77 -0.74
CA ALA A 57 18.72 1.22 -1.20
C ALA A 57 18.81 2.75 -1.35
N PRO A 58 18.45 3.31 -2.53
CA PRO A 58 18.37 4.76 -2.68
C PRO A 58 17.54 5.28 -1.51
N ASP A 59 18.01 6.38 -0.90
CA ASP A 59 17.78 6.66 0.52
C ASP A 59 16.36 6.30 0.98
N ALA A 60 16.30 5.61 2.11
CA ALA A 60 15.06 5.23 2.74
C ALA A 60 14.41 6.46 3.39
N GLY A 61 14.15 7.47 2.58
CA GLY A 61 13.64 8.76 2.99
C GLY A 61 12.14 8.71 3.19
N THR A 62 11.67 9.63 4.00
CA THR A 62 10.26 10.02 4.04
C THR A 62 9.94 10.84 2.80
N ALA A 63 8.79 10.59 2.18
CA ALA A 63 8.27 11.49 1.17
C ALA A 63 8.11 12.90 1.75
N VAL A 64 8.68 13.90 1.09
CA VAL A 64 8.55 15.30 1.50
C VAL A 64 7.27 15.87 0.88
N ILE A 65 6.28 16.17 1.72
CA ILE A 65 5.03 16.82 1.31
C ILE A 65 4.89 18.22 1.95
N PRO A 66 4.14 19.16 1.35
CA PRO A 66 4.05 20.52 1.88
C PRO A 66 3.37 20.58 3.26
N GLU A 67 3.89 21.42 4.16
CA GLU A 67 3.31 21.66 5.48
C GLU A 67 2.23 22.76 5.49
N GLU A 68 2.31 23.70 4.55
CA GLU A 68 1.36 24.80 4.43
C GLU A 68 0.13 24.37 3.64
N LEU A 69 -1.04 24.49 4.27
CA LEU A 69 -2.32 24.23 3.64
C LEU A 69 -2.78 25.43 2.80
N PRO A 70 -3.59 25.22 1.75
CA PRO A 70 -4.20 26.33 1.03
C PRO A 70 -5.17 27.13 1.92
N ASP A 71 -5.28 28.42 1.65
CA ASP A 71 -6.19 29.35 2.34
C ASP A 71 -7.02 30.13 1.29
N PRO A 72 -8.37 30.04 1.30
CA PRO A 72 -9.19 29.29 2.26
C PRO A 72 -9.16 27.78 2.03
N LEU A 73 -9.36 27.01 3.11
CA LEU A 73 -9.60 25.58 3.02
C LEU A 73 -11.00 25.30 2.45
N PRO A 74 -11.12 24.31 1.55
CA PRO A 74 -12.42 23.84 1.09
C PRO A 74 -13.18 23.15 2.24
N ASN A 75 -14.50 23.38 2.32
CA ASN A 75 -15.34 22.94 3.44
C ASN A 75 -16.65 22.26 3.01
N GLY A 76 -16.71 21.79 1.77
CA GLY A 76 -17.80 20.98 1.24
C GLY A 76 -17.75 19.53 1.71
N PRO A 77 -18.72 18.70 1.27
CA PRO A 77 -18.80 17.30 1.65
C PRO A 77 -17.60 16.51 1.11
N VAL A 78 -17.12 15.55 1.90
CA VAL A 78 -16.12 14.57 1.47
C VAL A 78 -16.80 13.57 0.52
N ASP A 79 -16.31 13.49 -0.71
CA ASP A 79 -16.76 12.56 -1.74
C ASP A 79 -15.51 11.99 -2.43
N VAL A 80 -15.00 10.89 -1.88
CA VAL A 80 -13.80 10.20 -2.37
C VAL A 80 -13.97 8.70 -2.24
N THR A 81 -13.35 7.95 -3.15
CA THR A 81 -13.23 6.50 -3.07
C THR A 81 -11.86 6.11 -2.55
N ALA A 82 -11.80 5.36 -1.44
CA ALA A 82 -10.55 4.91 -0.84
C ALA A 82 -10.44 3.38 -0.88
N VAL A 83 -9.26 2.87 -1.23
CA VAL A 83 -8.92 1.46 -1.22
C VAL A 83 -7.78 1.22 -0.24
N THR A 84 -7.87 0.13 0.53
CA THR A 84 -6.76 -0.38 1.35
C THR A 84 -6.41 -1.78 0.87
N TYR A 85 -5.12 -2.05 0.70
CA TYR A 85 -4.65 -3.34 0.20
C TYR A 85 -3.26 -3.69 0.75
N ASN A 86 -3.19 -4.79 1.51
CA ASN A 86 -1.91 -5.39 1.87
C ASN A 86 -1.37 -6.16 0.66
N VAL A 87 -0.24 -5.69 0.13
CA VAL A 87 0.35 -6.27 -1.10
C VAL A 87 1.17 -7.53 -0.82
N ALA A 88 1.56 -7.75 0.43
CA ALA A 88 2.37 -8.87 0.87
C ALA A 88 3.64 -9.05 0.01
N PHE A 89 4.41 -7.97 -0.18
CA PHE A 89 5.74 -8.06 -0.78
C PHE A 89 6.74 -8.52 0.29
N THR A 90 6.72 -9.83 0.56
CA THR A 90 7.52 -10.49 1.61
C THR A 90 8.06 -11.84 1.12
N GLN A 91 9.12 -12.37 1.76
CA GLN A 91 9.71 -13.69 1.44
C GLN A 91 8.69 -14.83 1.53
N LEU A 92 7.64 -14.64 2.34
CA LEU A 92 6.67 -15.68 2.63
C LEU A 92 5.72 -15.91 1.46
N ILE A 93 5.57 -14.94 0.56
CA ILE A 93 4.73 -15.06 -0.62
C ILE A 93 5.55 -15.49 -1.82
N LYS A 94 5.14 -16.60 -2.44
CA LYS A 94 5.73 -17.07 -3.69
C LYS A 94 5.58 -16.00 -4.78
N TYR A 95 6.61 -15.86 -5.59
CA TYR A 95 6.62 -14.99 -6.77
C TYR A 95 6.41 -13.49 -6.47
N ALA A 96 6.90 -13.01 -5.32
CA ALA A 96 6.77 -11.59 -4.95
C ALA A 96 7.32 -10.63 -6.05
N PRO A 97 8.48 -10.87 -6.69
CA PRO A 97 8.95 -10.04 -7.80
C PRO A 97 7.99 -10.02 -9.00
N GLU A 98 7.41 -11.17 -9.36
CA GLU A 98 6.49 -11.31 -10.49
C GLU A 98 5.11 -10.71 -10.21
N ARG A 99 4.71 -10.63 -8.93
CA ARG A 99 3.45 -9.98 -8.51
C ARG A 99 3.51 -8.47 -8.67
N MET A 100 4.68 -7.85 -8.54
CA MET A 100 4.82 -6.39 -8.59
C MET A 100 4.17 -5.75 -9.83
N PRO A 101 4.49 -6.14 -11.08
CA PRO A 101 3.87 -5.53 -12.25
C PRO A 101 2.35 -5.74 -12.30
N LEU A 102 1.84 -6.88 -11.82
CA LEU A 102 0.40 -7.17 -11.78
C LEU A 102 -0.33 -6.32 -10.74
N VAL A 103 0.29 -6.12 -9.58
CA VAL A 103 -0.22 -5.23 -8.53
C VAL A 103 -0.24 -3.79 -9.04
N VAL A 104 0.86 -3.33 -9.67
CA VAL A 104 0.92 -1.99 -10.27
C VAL A 104 -0.17 -1.80 -11.32
N GLU A 105 -0.36 -2.77 -12.23
CA GLU A 105 -1.43 -2.74 -13.22
C GLU A 105 -2.82 -2.66 -12.56
N ALA A 106 -3.06 -3.48 -11.53
CA ALA A 106 -4.31 -3.44 -10.78
C ALA A 106 -4.55 -2.09 -10.10
N ILE A 107 -3.54 -1.53 -9.42
CA ILE A 107 -3.63 -0.21 -8.78
C ILE A 107 -3.96 0.88 -9.81
N ARG A 108 -3.29 0.89 -10.97
CA ARG A 108 -3.55 1.85 -12.06
C ARG A 108 -4.97 1.76 -12.60
N GLY A 109 -5.56 0.56 -12.58
CA GLY A 109 -6.94 0.30 -13.01
C GLY A 109 -8.01 0.61 -11.96
N LEU A 110 -7.65 0.97 -10.72
CA LEU A 110 -8.61 1.28 -9.68
C LEU A 110 -9.34 2.59 -9.98
N ASP A 111 -10.67 2.56 -9.87
CA ASP A 111 -11.49 3.76 -9.74
C ASP A 111 -11.48 4.26 -8.28
N ALA A 112 -10.28 4.54 -7.76
CA ALA A 112 -10.06 5.06 -6.42
C ALA A 112 -9.38 6.42 -6.48
N ASP A 113 -9.68 7.29 -5.53
CA ASP A 113 -8.99 8.56 -5.33
C ASP A 113 -7.79 8.40 -4.41
N LEU A 114 -7.88 7.46 -3.47
CA LEU A 114 -6.91 7.20 -2.42
C LEU A 114 -6.58 5.70 -2.34
N VAL A 115 -5.31 5.34 -2.24
CA VAL A 115 -4.87 3.94 -2.05
C VAL A 115 -3.85 3.83 -0.91
N CYS A 116 -4.20 3.05 0.11
CA CYS A 116 -3.36 2.73 1.27
C CYS A 116 -2.82 1.30 1.12
N MET A 117 -1.51 1.16 1.01
CA MET A 117 -0.83 -0.12 0.80
C MET A 117 -0.03 -0.49 2.04
N GLN A 118 -0.11 -1.75 2.47
CA GLN A 118 0.70 -2.32 3.56
C GLN A 118 1.64 -3.41 3.04
N GLU A 119 2.71 -3.68 3.79
CA GLU A 119 3.76 -4.64 3.44
C GLU A 119 4.52 -4.31 2.15
N VAL A 120 4.78 -3.01 1.94
CA VAL A 120 5.73 -2.52 0.94
C VAL A 120 7.14 -2.50 1.54
N PHE A 121 7.79 -3.67 1.58
CA PHE A 121 9.08 -3.84 2.26
C PHE A 121 10.30 -3.70 1.33
N LEU A 122 11.34 -2.98 1.78
CA LEU A 122 12.57 -2.67 1.03
C LEU A 122 13.34 -3.89 0.50
N GLN A 123 13.14 -5.06 1.10
CA GLN A 123 13.77 -6.31 0.66
C GLN A 123 13.31 -6.73 -0.75
N TYR A 124 12.14 -6.27 -1.20
CA TYR A 124 11.51 -6.69 -2.46
C TYR A 124 11.20 -5.53 -3.39
N THR A 125 10.97 -4.35 -2.84
CA THR A 125 10.51 -3.16 -3.55
C THR A 125 10.74 -1.93 -2.69
N SER A 126 10.65 -0.72 -3.26
CA SER A 126 10.52 0.48 -2.42
C SER A 126 9.18 1.18 -2.63
N PRO A 127 8.66 1.89 -1.60
CA PRO A 127 7.52 2.78 -1.77
C PRO A 127 7.74 3.80 -2.89
N ALA A 128 8.95 4.38 -2.97
CA ALA A 128 9.34 5.31 -4.03
C ALA A 128 9.26 4.68 -5.43
N GLN A 129 9.69 3.43 -5.59
CA GLN A 129 9.63 2.72 -6.87
C GLN A 129 8.17 2.50 -7.29
N ILE A 130 7.30 2.03 -6.38
CA ILE A 130 5.88 1.83 -6.68
C ILE A 130 5.22 3.16 -7.04
N ALA A 131 5.44 4.21 -6.24
CA ALA A 131 4.91 5.55 -6.47
C ALA A 131 5.28 6.06 -7.88
N ALA A 132 6.54 5.90 -8.29
CA ALA A 132 6.99 6.28 -9.63
C ALA A 132 6.30 5.47 -10.75
N MET A 133 5.98 4.19 -10.51
CA MET A 133 5.29 3.33 -11.50
C MET A 133 3.80 3.67 -11.67
N VAL A 134 3.20 4.41 -10.73
CA VAL A 134 1.78 4.79 -10.75
C VAL A 134 1.54 6.31 -10.81
N GLU A 135 2.60 7.12 -10.92
CA GLU A 135 2.55 8.59 -10.81
C GLU A 135 1.58 9.26 -11.81
N ASP A 136 1.40 8.69 -13.00
CA ASP A 136 0.47 9.21 -14.00
C ASP A 136 -1.01 9.05 -13.63
N VAL A 137 -1.33 8.16 -12.68
CA VAL A 137 -2.68 7.96 -12.13
C VAL A 137 -2.79 8.52 -10.71
N PHE A 138 -1.76 8.34 -9.89
CA PHE A 138 -1.67 8.82 -8.51
C PHE A 138 -0.43 9.70 -8.33
N PRO A 139 -0.50 10.98 -8.73
CA PRO A 139 0.67 11.88 -8.74
C PRO A 139 1.14 12.29 -7.33
N TYR A 140 0.34 12.05 -6.30
CA TYR A 140 0.70 12.36 -4.92
C TYR A 140 0.89 11.06 -4.14
N SER A 141 1.96 11.01 -3.35
CA SER A 141 2.28 9.86 -2.53
C SER A 141 2.93 10.28 -1.22
N TYR A 142 2.72 9.47 -0.19
CA TYR A 142 3.36 9.63 1.10
C TYR A 142 3.75 8.27 1.67
N TRP A 143 4.98 8.17 2.14
CA TRP A 143 5.51 7.03 2.86
C TRP A 143 6.57 7.54 3.83
N SER A 144 6.89 6.72 4.82
CA SER A 144 8.02 6.94 5.68
C SER A 144 8.81 5.66 5.86
N TRP A 145 10.11 5.80 6.10
CA TRP A 145 10.96 4.69 6.52
C TRP A 145 11.50 4.92 7.93
N THR A 146 10.75 5.66 8.74
CA THR A 146 11.02 5.79 10.16
C THR A 146 10.64 4.50 10.87
N GLY A 147 11.54 4.02 11.71
CA GLY A 147 11.42 2.73 12.35
C GLY A 147 12.78 2.20 12.77
N VAL A 148 12.77 1.19 13.64
CA VAL A 148 13.99 0.54 14.14
C VAL A 148 14.06 -0.94 13.77
N THR A 149 13.00 -1.49 13.20
CA THR A 149 12.92 -2.90 12.84
C THR A 149 13.42 -3.18 11.41
N PRO A 150 13.81 -4.43 11.09
CA PRO A 150 14.33 -4.77 9.77
C PRO A 150 13.35 -4.59 8.60
N PHE A 151 12.04 -4.71 8.83
CA PHE A 151 11.02 -4.53 7.81
C PHE A 151 10.40 -3.13 7.82
N ASN A 152 10.73 -2.30 8.82
CA ASN A 152 10.18 -0.96 9.00
C ASN A 152 8.64 -1.01 9.03
N ASN A 153 7.95 0.08 8.67
CA ASN A 153 6.48 0.09 8.71
C ASN A 153 5.80 -0.50 7.46
N GLY A 154 6.46 -0.43 6.30
CA GLY A 154 5.95 -0.98 5.04
C GLY A 154 4.64 -0.33 4.53
N ILE A 155 4.37 0.94 4.89
CA ILE A 155 3.17 1.67 4.49
C ILE A 155 3.47 2.61 3.32
N LEU A 156 2.60 2.60 2.31
CA LEU A 156 2.58 3.57 1.21
C LEU A 156 1.16 4.10 1.02
N MET A 157 1.02 5.42 0.97
CA MET A 157 -0.22 6.13 0.66
C MET A 157 -0.09 6.77 -0.73
N LEU A 158 -1.09 6.58 -1.58
CA LEU A 158 -1.19 7.13 -2.94
C LEU A 158 -2.48 7.94 -3.06
N SER A 159 -2.45 9.01 -3.83
CA SER A 159 -3.59 9.93 -3.97
C SER A 159 -3.65 10.61 -5.33
N LYS A 160 -4.87 10.78 -5.85
CA LYS A 160 -5.19 11.69 -6.98
C LYS A 160 -5.21 13.16 -6.55
N HIS A 161 -5.32 13.42 -5.25
CA HIS A 161 -5.45 14.74 -4.65
C HIS A 161 -4.17 15.16 -3.90
N PRO A 162 -3.85 16.46 -3.85
CA PRO A 162 -2.75 16.99 -3.06
C PRO A 162 -2.74 16.48 -1.60
N LEU A 163 -1.57 16.01 -1.17
CA LEU A 163 -1.28 15.59 0.19
C LEU A 163 -0.45 16.64 0.92
N TYR A 164 -0.76 16.87 2.19
CA TYR A 164 -0.08 17.82 3.06
C TYR A 164 0.20 17.21 4.43
N ARG A 165 1.12 17.84 5.17
CA ARG A 165 1.36 17.60 6.60
C ARG A 165 1.45 16.13 7.00
N GLY A 166 2.48 15.44 6.51
CA GLY A 166 2.72 14.04 6.83
C GLY A 166 2.98 13.85 8.33
N ARG A 167 2.28 12.92 8.96
CA ARG A 167 2.44 12.59 10.38
C ARG A 167 2.58 11.09 10.57
N GLU A 168 3.24 10.74 11.65
CA GLU A 168 3.51 9.36 12.04
C GLU A 168 3.09 9.18 13.49
N LEU A 169 2.36 8.11 13.77
CA LEU A 169 2.01 7.69 15.11
C LEU A 169 2.55 6.27 15.32
N PHE A 170 3.56 6.14 16.19
CA PHE A 170 4.11 4.85 16.58
C PHE A 170 3.21 4.18 17.60
N PHE A 171 2.94 2.89 17.40
CA PHE A 171 2.32 2.04 18.41
C PHE A 171 3.41 1.30 19.18
N ASP A 172 3.17 1.10 20.48
CA ASP A 172 3.99 0.18 21.26
C ASP A 172 3.79 -1.23 20.68
N GLY A 173 4.85 -1.79 20.08
CA GLY A 173 4.82 -3.10 19.43
C GLY A 173 5.47 -4.20 20.25
N ASP A 174 5.14 -5.44 19.95
CA ASP A 174 5.70 -6.66 20.54
C ASP A 174 6.99 -7.14 19.86
N GLY A 175 7.41 -6.49 18.77
CA GLY A 175 8.74 -6.64 18.19
C GLY A 175 8.87 -7.73 17.11
N GLN A 176 7.79 -8.09 16.40
CA GLN A 176 7.82 -9.05 15.28
C GLN A 176 8.52 -8.53 14.00
N GLY A 177 9.54 -7.68 14.15
CA GLY A 177 10.39 -7.23 13.04
C GLY A 177 9.78 -6.19 12.10
N VAL A 178 8.56 -5.72 12.36
CA VAL A 178 7.86 -4.65 11.63
C VAL A 178 7.53 -3.51 12.61
N ASP A 179 7.78 -2.26 12.23
CA ASP A 179 7.41 -1.08 13.02
C ASP A 179 5.93 -0.80 12.83
N ARG A 180 5.13 -1.01 13.88
CA ARG A 180 3.69 -0.76 13.83
C ARG A 180 3.42 0.73 14.00
N ILE A 181 2.98 1.37 12.92
CA ILE A 181 2.65 2.80 12.92
C ILE A 181 1.33 3.05 12.19
N ALA A 182 0.75 4.23 12.43
CA ALA A 182 -0.17 4.87 11.50
C ALA A 182 0.54 6.03 10.81
N LEU A 183 0.46 6.07 9.48
CA LEU A 183 0.74 7.27 8.69
C LEU A 183 -0.55 8.08 8.56
N ALA A 184 -0.44 9.39 8.68
CA ALA A 184 -1.54 10.32 8.48
C ALA A 184 -1.12 11.46 7.55
N VAL A 185 -2.05 11.90 6.69
CA VAL A 185 -1.88 13.05 5.80
C VAL A 185 -3.16 13.88 5.78
N ASP A 186 -2.99 15.17 5.50
CA ASP A 186 -4.08 16.06 5.15
C ASP A 186 -4.33 15.97 3.64
N VAL A 187 -5.57 15.66 3.24
CA VAL A 187 -5.98 15.58 1.84
C VAL A 187 -6.83 16.80 1.50
N VAL A 188 -6.49 17.47 0.41
CA VAL A 188 -7.26 18.62 -0.10
C VAL A 188 -7.80 18.28 -1.48
N THR A 189 -9.12 18.25 -1.63
CA THR A 189 -9.81 18.15 -2.92
C THR A 189 -10.32 19.52 -3.36
N ASP A 190 -10.95 19.60 -4.54
CA ASP A 190 -11.61 20.84 -4.99
C ASP A 190 -12.78 21.25 -4.08
N THR A 191 -13.37 20.29 -3.34
CA THR A 191 -14.59 20.48 -2.57
C THR A 191 -14.39 20.31 -1.07
N SER A 192 -13.39 19.56 -0.61
CA SER A 192 -13.29 19.14 0.78
C SER A 192 -11.85 19.09 1.30
N TYR A 193 -11.71 19.15 2.61
CA TYR A 193 -10.48 18.92 3.35
C TYR A 193 -10.75 17.87 4.44
N PHE A 194 -9.86 16.88 4.56
CA PHE A 194 -9.97 15.83 5.57
C PHE A 194 -8.62 15.19 5.91
N HIS A 195 -8.57 14.49 7.03
CA HIS A 195 -7.43 13.68 7.45
C HIS A 195 -7.61 12.25 6.96
N TRP A 196 -6.58 11.67 6.34
CA TRP A 196 -6.57 10.27 5.94
C TRP A 196 -5.45 9.54 6.66
N LEU A 197 -5.80 8.39 7.26
CA LEU A 197 -4.89 7.57 8.04
C LEU A 197 -4.77 6.18 7.41
N CYS A 198 -3.55 5.68 7.34
CA CYS A 198 -3.20 4.35 6.86
C CYS A 198 -2.35 3.64 7.92
N THR A 199 -2.67 2.40 8.26
CA THR A 199 -2.01 1.65 9.34
C THR A 199 -1.91 0.18 8.99
N HIS A 200 -0.97 -0.51 9.63
CA HIS A 200 -0.86 -1.96 9.61
C HIS A 200 -0.68 -2.46 11.05
N PHE A 201 -1.79 -2.78 11.72
CA PHE A 201 -1.78 -3.26 13.10
C PHE A 201 -1.05 -4.59 13.27
N GLU A 202 -0.72 -4.92 14.52
CA GLU A 202 -0.14 -6.22 14.86
C GLU A 202 -1.05 -7.35 14.38
N ALA A 203 -0.46 -8.30 13.66
CA ALA A 203 -1.14 -9.53 13.35
C ALA A 203 -1.06 -10.38 14.62
N PHE A 204 -2.14 -10.45 15.39
CA PHE A 204 -2.17 -11.37 16.51
C PHE A 204 -1.94 -12.78 15.95
N ASP A 205 -1.03 -13.53 16.57
CA ASP A 205 -1.07 -14.98 16.48
C ASP A 205 -2.47 -15.38 16.93
N ILE A 206 -3.34 -15.65 15.95
CA ILE A 206 -4.45 -16.54 16.20
C ILE A 206 -3.71 -17.82 16.52
N ASN A 207 -3.53 -18.09 17.81
CA ASN A 207 -3.34 -19.43 18.33
C ASN A 207 -4.57 -20.21 17.85
N ILE A 208 -4.56 -20.60 16.57
CA ILE A 208 -5.00 -21.89 16.15
C ILE A 208 -3.99 -22.79 16.84
N THR A 209 -4.14 -22.94 18.16
CA THR A 209 -3.79 -24.18 18.82
C THR A 209 -4.46 -25.20 17.93
N LYS A 210 -3.65 -25.81 17.04
CA LYS A 210 -3.99 -27.08 16.40
C LYS A 210 -4.59 -27.84 17.53
N GLY A 211 -5.91 -28.04 17.48
CA GLY A 211 -6.66 -28.55 18.60
C GLY A 211 -5.78 -29.61 19.21
N GLU A 212 -5.46 -29.44 20.48
CA GLU A 212 -5.12 -30.57 21.30
C GLU A 212 -6.24 -31.54 20.98
N ALA A 213 -5.95 -32.48 20.07
CA ALA A 213 -6.83 -33.53 19.68
C ALA A 213 -6.86 -34.34 20.96
N GLU A 214 -7.76 -33.93 21.84
CA GLU A 214 -8.04 -34.53 23.11
C GLU A 214 -8.33 -35.98 22.73
N LYS A 215 -7.33 -36.83 22.95
CA LYS A 215 -7.47 -38.26 22.76
C LYS A 215 -8.55 -38.67 23.73
N VAL A 216 -9.77 -38.79 23.23
CA VAL A 216 -10.83 -39.52 23.91
C VAL A 216 -10.40 -40.98 23.85
N GLU A 217 -9.57 -41.40 24.80
CA GLU A 217 -9.34 -42.82 25.05
C GLU A 217 -10.65 -43.41 25.61
N ALA A 218 -11.14 -44.45 24.94
CA ALA A 218 -12.34 -45.20 25.26
C ALA A 218 -12.07 -46.34 26.23
#